data_AF-A0A497N4Z9-F1
#
_entry.id   AF-A0A497N4Z9-F1
#
_cell.length_a   1.000
_cell.length_b   1.000
_cell.length_c   1.000
_cell.angle_alpha   90.00
_cell.angle_beta   90.00
_cell.angle_gamma   90.00
#
_symmetry.space_group_name_H-M   'P 1'
#
loop_
_entity.id
_entity.type
_entity.pdbx_description
1 polymer ?
#
loop_
_entity_poly.entity_id
_entity_poly.type
_entity_poly.pdbx_seq_one_letter_code
_entity_poly.pdbx_strand_id
1 'polypeptide(L)' 'MKCPICGREVIPGGRLCDRHTAAYRSLLEGFKTWSKAMEIGWKDYLKAIISNPATGRWVKEV' A
#
# COMPACT_ATOMS: atom_id res chain seq x y z
N MET A 1 -17.17 11.92 1.69
CA MET A 1 -15.86 12.08 2.37
C MET A 1 -14.75 12.06 1.32
N LYS A 2 -13.61 12.71 1.58
CA LYS A 2 -12.47 12.73 0.65
C LYS A 2 -11.32 11.87 1.18
N CYS A 3 -10.57 11.26 0.26
CA CYS A 3 -9.38 10.48 0.57
C CYS A 3 -8.33 11.39 1.22
N PRO A 4 -7.79 11.03 2.39
CA PRO A 4 -6.83 11.87 3.11
C PRO A 4 -5.48 12.01 2.39
N ILE A 5 -5.18 11.13 1.44
CA ILE A 5 -3.91 11.10 0.71
C ILE A 5 -3.94 12.00 -0.55
N CYS A 6 -5.04 12.00 -1.30
CA CYS A 6 -5.13 12.70 -2.59
C CYS A 6 -6.39 13.53 -2.82
N GLY A 7 -7.31 13.61 -1.86
CA GLY A 7 -8.53 14.41 -1.96
C GLY A 7 -9.62 13.86 -2.88
N ARG A 8 -9.43 12.70 -3.52
CA ARG A 8 -10.46 12.04 -4.34
C ARG A 8 -11.62 11.51 -3.50
N GLU A 9 -12.74 11.16 -4.13
CA GLU A 9 -13.85 10.55 -3.40
C GLU A 9 -13.46 9.20 -2.82
N VAL A 10 -13.90 8.95 -1.58
CA VAL A 10 -13.70 7.64 -0.94
C VAL A 10 -14.66 6.62 -1.53
N ILE A 11 -14.28 5.34 -1.48
CA ILE A 11 -15.22 4.26 -1.80
C ILE A 11 -16.37 4.23 -0.77
N PRO A 12 -17.56 3.74 -1.15
CA PRO A 12 -18.66 3.56 -0.21
C PRO A 12 -18.24 2.73 1.01
N GLY A 13 -18.46 3.27 2.22
CA GLY A 13 -18.07 2.62 3.49
C GLY A 13 -16.57 2.59 3.78
N GLY A 14 -15.73 3.22 2.95
CA GLY A 14 -14.27 3.24 3.11
C GLY A 14 -13.69 4.57 3.60
N ARG A 15 -12.37 4.57 3.82
CA ARG A 15 -11.58 5.75 4.23
C ARG A 15 -10.67 6.30 3.13
N LEU A 16 -10.44 5.50 2.09
CA LEU A 16 -9.55 5.82 0.97
C LEU A 16 -10.36 5.84 -0.34
N CYS A 17 -9.81 6.48 -1.37
CA CYS A 17 -10.36 6.35 -2.72
C CYS A 17 -10.15 4.93 -3.26
N ASP A 18 -10.77 4.66 -4.41
CA ASP A 18 -10.69 3.39 -5.13
C ASP A 18 -9.24 2.91 -5.31
N ARG A 19 -8.36 3.80 -5.76
CA ARG A 19 -6.98 3.45 -6.11
C ARG A 19 -6.08 3.32 -4.89
N HIS A 20 -6.21 4.18 -3.86
CA HIS A 20 -5.47 4.01 -2.61
C HIS A 20 -5.96 2.79 -1.81
N THR A 21 -7.24 2.43 -1.92
CA THR A 21 -7.74 1.14 -1.39
C THR A 21 -7.10 -0.04 -2.10
N ALA A 22 -7.03 -0.01 -3.44
CA ALA A 22 -6.38 -1.07 -4.21
C ALA A 22 -4.88 -1.18 -3.88
N ALA A 23 -4.18 -0.05 -3.78
CA ALA A 23 -2.77 -0.01 -3.42
C ALA A 23 -2.50 -0.58 -2.02
N TYR A 24 -3.34 -0.25 -1.03
CA TYR A 24 -3.24 -0.81 0.31
C TYR A 24 -3.45 -2.33 0.32
N ARG A 25 -4.38 -2.85 -0.49
CA ARG A 25 -4.56 -4.31 -0.65
C ARG A 25 -3.32 -4.94 -1.28
N SER A 26 -2.78 -4.35 -2.35
CA SER A 26 -1.54 -4.83 -2.98
C SER A 26 -0.34 -4.82 -2.03
N LEU A 27 -0.23 -3.81 -1.17
CA LEU A 27 0.79 -3.72 -0.12
C LEU A 27 0.72 -4.92 0.84
N LEU A 28 -0.49 -5.24 1.32
CA LEU A 28 -0.70 -6.35 2.24
C LEU A 28 -0.42 -7.72 1.60
N GLU A 29 -0.86 -7.93 0.35
CA GLU A 29 -0.59 -9.18 -0.37
C GLU A 29 0.90 -9.32 -0.72
N GLY A 30 1.58 -8.22 -1.06
CA GLY A 30 3.02 -8.17 -1.25
C GLY A 30 3.76 -8.59 0.01
N PHE A 31 3.37 -8.05 1.17
CA PHE A 31 3.96 -8.45 2.45
C PHE A 31 3.77 -9.93 2.76
N LYS A 32 2.56 -10.47 2.57
CA LYS A 32 2.30 -11.91 2.78
C LYS A 32 3.19 -12.80 1.89
N THR A 33 3.48 -12.35 0.68
CA THR A 33 4.35 -13.08 -0.25
C THR A 33 5.80 -13.02 0.19
N TRP A 34 6.27 -11.82 0.55
CA TRP A 34 7.64 -11.60 1.01
C TRP A 34 7.92 -12.30 2.34
N SER A 35 7.01 -12.25 3.31
CA SER A 35 7.19 -12.89 4.62
C SER A 35 7.16 -14.42 4.58
N LYS A 36 6.57 -15.01 3.52
CA LYS A 36 6.66 -16.46 3.26
C LYS A 36 7.99 -16.85 2.62
N ALA A 37 8.53 -16.00 1.76
CA ALA A 37 9.77 -16.26 1.03
C ALA A 37 11.03 -15.84 1.80
N MET A 38 10.88 -14.89 2.73
CA MET A 38 11.96 -14.23 3.46
C MET A 38 11.53 -14.04 4.91
N GLU A 39 12.46 -14.15 5.85
CA GLU A 39 12.22 -13.79 7.25
C GLU A 39 12.26 -12.26 7.42
N ILE A 40 11.25 -11.58 6.87
CA ILE A 40 11.15 -10.12 6.84
C ILE A 40 9.98 -9.62 7.68
N GLY A 41 10.26 -8.67 8.58
CA GLY A 41 9.23 -7.98 9.35
C GLY A 41 8.54 -6.86 8.57
N TRP A 42 7.36 -6.45 9.05
CA TRP A 42 6.55 -5.40 8.41
C TRP A 42 7.34 -4.10 8.16
N LYS A 43 8.09 -3.62 9.15
CA LYS A 43 8.87 -2.38 9.03
C LYS A 43 9.94 -2.45 7.94
N ASP A 44 10.65 -3.57 7.84
CA ASP A 44 11.74 -3.72 6.87
C ASP A 44 11.20 -3.96 5.46
N TYR A 45 10.04 -4.62 5.33
CA TYR A 45 9.30 -4.67 4.09
C TYR A 45 8.92 -3.26 3.59
N LEU A 46 8.37 -2.40 4.46
CA LEU A 46 8.03 -1.02 4.08
C LEU A 46 9.26 -0.21 3.63
N LYS A 47 10.41 -0.36 4.31
CA LYS A 47 11.66 0.27 3.88
C LYS A 47 12.09 -0.21 2.50
N ALA A 48 12.03 -1.53 2.26
CA ALA A 48 12.43 -2.13 0.99
C ALA A 48 11.57 -1.66 -0.18
N ILE A 49 10.24 -1.54 0.00
CA ILE A 49 9.37 -1.09 -1.09
C ILE A 49 9.48 0.41 -1.36
N ILE A 50 9.72 1.25 -0.34
CA ILE A 50 9.89 2.70 -0.52
C ILE A 50 11.17 2.98 -1.33
N SER A 51 12.26 2.27 -1.03
CA SER A 51 13.52 2.40 -1.75
C SER A 51 13.51 1.76 -3.14
N ASN A 52 12.63 0.78 -3.39
CA ASN A 52 12.54 0.11 -4.69
C ASN A 52 11.91 1.05 -5.76
N PRO A 53 12.63 1.38 -6.85
CA PRO A 53 12.11 2.26 -7.90
C PRO A 53 10.97 1.61 -8.72
N ALA A 54 10.86 0.28 -8.72
CA ALA A 54 9.77 -0.44 -9.39
C ALA A 54 8.45 -0.42 -8.61
N THR A 55 8.46 -0.04 -7.33
CA THR A 55 7.23 0.06 -6.53
C THR A 55 6.37 1.21 -7.04
N GLY A 56 5.12 0.90 -7.40
CA GLY A 56 4.16 1.89 -7.88
C GLY A 56 3.91 3.01 -6.85
N ARG A 57 3.79 4.25 -7.35
CA ARG A 57 3.60 5.46 -6.53
C ARG A 57 2.49 5.32 -5.48
N TRP A 58 1.35 4.76 -5.88
CA TRP A 58 0.17 4.60 -5.03
C TRP A 58 0.43 3.72 -3.81
N VAL A 59 1.30 2.70 -3.97
CA VAL A 59 1.72 1.81 -2.87
C VAL A 59 2.68 2.53 -1.93
N LYS A 60 3.49 3.47 -2.43
CA LYS A 60 4.37 4.29 -1.58
C LYS A 60 3.64 5.36 -0.78
N GLU A 61 2.43 5.73 -1.20
CA GLU A 61 1.62 6.77 -0.56
C GLU A 61 0.72 6.23 0.57
N VAL A 62 0.50 4.92 0.67
CA VAL A 62 -0.42 4.26 1.63
C VAL A 62 0.27 3.66 2.85
#